data_AF-A0A4U8T5N4-F1
#
_entry.id   AF-A0A4U8T5N4-F1
#
_cell.length_a   1.000
_cell.length_b   1.000
_cell.length_c   1.000
_cell.angle_alpha   90.00
_cell.angle_beta   90.00
_cell.angle_gamma   90.00
#
_symmetry.space_group_name_H-M   'P 1'
#
loop_
_entity.id
_entity.type
_entity.pdbx_description
1 polymer ?
#
loop_
_entity_poly.entity_id
_entity_poly.type
_entity_poly.pdbx_seq_one_letter_code
_entity_poly.pdbx_strand_id
1 'polypeptide(L)' 'MTTKQENIDFYNNEFSRFGKSGIVVMRIKGFVDATGGHTTLWNGENFADGTNYLNDEEASIFVRELCFWELL' A
#
# COMPACT_ATOMS: atom_id res chain seq x y z
N MET A 1 -4.29 -8.77 4.47
CA MET A 1 -3.11 -9.52 4.00
C MET A 1 -2.30 -10.02 5.19
N THR A 2 -1.83 -11.25 5.13
CA THR A 2 -1.15 -11.97 6.23
C THR A 2 0.35 -12.19 6.00
N THR A 3 0.80 -12.16 4.75
CA THR A 3 2.21 -12.36 4.35
C THR A 3 2.72 -11.27 3.41
N LYS A 4 4.05 -11.23 3.20
CA LYS A 4 4.68 -10.35 2.22
C LYS A 4 4.29 -10.72 0.79
N GLN A 5 4.25 -12.02 0.47
CA GLN A 5 3.89 -12.48 -0.87
C GLN A 5 2.48 -12.05 -1.26
N GLU A 6 1.52 -12.11 -0.33
CA GLU A 6 0.17 -11.59 -0.59
C GLU A 6 0.13 -10.11 -0.97
N ASN A 7 1.03 -9.28 -0.42
CA ASN A 7 1.12 -7.88 -0.82
C ASN A 7 1.62 -7.70 -2.24
N ILE A 8 2.66 -8.45 -2.61
CA ILE A 8 3.24 -8.45 -3.96
C ILE A 8 2.19 -8.92 -4.96
N ASP A 9 1.48 -10.01 -4.64
CA ASP A 9 0.44 -10.57 -5.49
C ASP A 9 -0.74 -9.61 -5.64
N PHE A 10 -1.21 -9.00 -4.53
CA PHE A 10 -2.25 -7.98 -4.56
C PHE A 10 -1.85 -6.77 -5.40
N TYR A 11 -0.63 -6.25 -5.23
CA TYR A 11 -0.15 -5.13 -6.02
C TYR A 11 -0.10 -5.47 -7.51
N ASN A 12 0.55 -6.57 -7.90
CA ASN A 12 0.77 -6.92 -9.30
C ASN A 12 -0.51 -7.33 -10.04
N ASN A 13 -1.47 -7.95 -9.35
CA ASN A 13 -2.67 -8.50 -9.96
C ASN A 13 -3.88 -7.57 -9.87
N GLU A 14 -3.97 -6.74 -8.82
CA GLU A 14 -5.14 -5.91 -8.53
C GLU A 14 -4.79 -4.42 -8.47
N PHE A 15 -3.99 -4.00 -7.48
CA PHE A 15 -3.85 -2.57 -7.15
C PHE A 15 -3.13 -1.76 -8.24
N SER A 16 -2.07 -2.30 -8.86
CA SER A 16 -1.36 -1.64 -9.96
C SER A 16 -2.22 -1.42 -11.22
N ARG A 17 -3.33 -2.14 -11.34
CA ARG A 17 -4.30 -2.01 -12.45
C ARG A 17 -5.50 -1.16 -12.06
N PHE A 18 -5.51 -0.63 -10.84
CA PHE A 18 -6.60 0.15 -10.30
C PHE A 18 -6.49 1.60 -10.77
N GLY A 19 -7.01 1.87 -11.98
CA GLY A 19 -6.95 3.17 -12.66
C GLY A 19 -7.81 4.29 -12.04
N LYS A 20 -8.12 4.21 -10.75
CA LYS A 20 -8.84 5.24 -9.99
C LYS A 20 -7.85 6.06 -9.18
N SER A 21 -8.13 7.34 -8.99
CA SER A 21 -7.36 8.20 -8.07
C SER A 21 -8.03 8.28 -6.71
N GLY A 22 -7.24 8.36 -5.64
CA GLY A 22 -7.80 8.37 -4.29
C GLY A 22 -6.81 8.45 -3.16
N ILE A 23 -7.35 8.46 -1.93
CA ILE A 23 -6.58 8.38 -0.69
C ILE A 23 -6.36 6.90 -0.37
N VAL A 24 -5.12 6.56 -0.04
CA VAL A 24 -4.72 5.22 0.42
C VAL A 24 -4.31 5.30 1.88
N VAL A 25 -4.94 4.48 2.72
CA VAL A 25 -4.52 4.27 4.12
C VAL A 25 -4.06 2.83 4.27
N MET A 26 -2.83 2.64 4.73
CA MET A 26 -2.21 1.33 4.92
C MET A 26 -1.91 1.10 6.39
N ARG A 27 -2.33 -0.04 6.94
CA ARG A 27 -1.80 -0.53 8.21
C ARG A 27 -0.59 -1.41 7.95
N ILE A 28 0.56 -1.02 8.46
CA ILE A 28 1.85 -1.66 8.14
C ILE A 28 2.41 -2.36 9.38
N LYS A 29 2.84 -3.60 9.21
CA LYS A 29 3.69 -4.28 10.20
C LYS A 29 5.15 -3.96 9.88
N GLY A 30 5.95 -3.65 10.91
CA GLY A 30 7.40 -3.42 10.79
C GLY A 30 7.82 -1.99 11.12
N PHE A 31 6.91 -1.01 11.05
CA PHE A 31 7.18 0.36 11.47
C PHE A 31 7.27 0.49 12.99
N VAL A 32 8.30 1.21 13.45
CA VAL A 32 8.60 1.39 14.88
C VAL A 32 8.02 2.73 15.40
N ASP A 33 8.07 3.77 14.58
CA ASP A 33 7.69 5.15 14.91
C ASP A 33 6.31 5.55 14.33
N ALA A 34 5.82 4.83 13.33
CA ALA A 34 4.48 4.97 12.75
C ALA A 34 3.69 3.66 12.89
N THR A 35 3.45 3.23 14.13
CA THR A 35 2.81 1.94 14.45
C THR A 35 1.39 1.76 13.87
N GLY A 36 0.74 2.87 13.49
CA GLY A 36 -0.56 2.86 12.80
C GLY A 36 -0.45 2.55 11.30
N GLY A 37 0.71 2.76 10.69
CA GLY A 37 1.00 2.57 9.28
C GLY A 37 1.25 3.88 8.52
N HIS A 38 0.78 3.96 7.28
CA HIS A 38 1.08 5.07 6.36
C HIS A 38 -0.17 5.54 5.63
N THR A 39 -0.23 6.82 5.27
CA THR A 39 -1.31 7.38 4.45
C THR A 39 -0.71 8.23 3.34
N THR A 40 -1.20 8.02 2.12
CA THR A 40 -0.70 8.70 0.92
C THR A 40 -1.81 8.80 -0.14
N LEU A 41 -1.49 9.39 -1.29
CA LEU A 41 -2.38 9.45 -2.45
C LEU A 41 -1.95 8.44 -3.51
N TRP A 42 -2.92 7.86 -4.21
CA TRP A 42 -2.75 7.06 -5.41
C TRP A 42 -3.39 7.79 -6.58
N ASN A 43 -2.67 7.96 -7.68
CA ASN A 43 -3.16 8.71 -8.85
C ASN A 43 -3.68 7.81 -10.00
N GLY A 44 -3.88 6.53 -9.73
CA GLY A 44 -4.22 5.52 -10.76
C GLY A 44 -3.01 4.74 -11.28
N GLU A 45 -1.79 5.18 -10.98
CA GLU A 45 -0.56 4.54 -11.47
C GLU A 45 0.57 4.52 -10.43
N ASN A 46 0.70 5.57 -9.62
CA ASN A 46 1.78 5.77 -8.68
C ASN A 46 1.29 6.31 -7.33
N PHE A 47 2.04 6.01 -6.27
CA PHE A 47 1.90 6.66 -4.97
C PHE A 47 2.54 8.06 -5.02
N ALA A 48 1.87 9.08 -4.47
CA ALA A 48 2.30 10.47 -4.59
C ALA A 48 3.62 10.80 -3.90
N ASP A 49 3.99 10.03 -2.87
CA ASP A 49 5.29 10.14 -2.18
C ASP A 49 6.37 9.21 -2.75
N GLY A 50 6.05 8.44 -3.79
CA GLY A 50 6.96 7.47 -4.41
C GLY A 50 7.22 6.21 -3.60
N THR A 51 6.56 6.03 -2.44
CA THR A 51 6.75 4.84 -1.59
C THR A 51 5.78 3.73 -1.95
N ASN A 52 6.26 2.51 -2.15
CA ASN A 52 5.42 1.33 -2.39
C ASN A 52 5.64 0.26 -1.31
N TYR A 53 4.90 0.38 -0.21
CA TYR A 53 4.99 -0.57 0.90
C TYR A 53 4.39 -1.96 0.61
N LEU A 54 3.58 -2.10 -0.45
CA LEU A 54 3.11 -3.42 -0.92
C LEU A 54 4.28 -4.23 -1.51
N ASN A 55 5.27 -3.56 -2.10
CA ASN A 55 6.47 -4.17 -2.66
C ASN A 55 7.77 -3.70 -1.98
N ASP A 56 7.73 -3.41 -0.68
CA ASP A 56 8.92 -3.03 0.09
C ASP A 56 10.02 -4.12 0.03
N GLU A 57 11.28 -3.73 -0.04
CA GLU A 57 12.41 -4.68 -0.09
C GLU A 57 12.63 -5.42 1.23
N GLU A 58 12.24 -4.81 2.36
CA GLU A 58 12.41 -5.43 3.66
C GLU A 58 11.29 -6.44 3.93
N ALA A 59 11.66 -7.72 4.05
CA ALA A 59 10.70 -8.81 4.29
C ALA A 59 9.92 -8.67 5.61
N SER A 60 10.46 -7.91 6.58
CA SER A 60 9.81 -7.63 7.86
C SER A 60 8.68 -6.59 7.73
N ILE A 61 8.72 -5.77 6.67
CA ILE A 61 7.80 -4.67 6.41
C ILE A 61 6.76 -5.10 5.38
N PHE A 62 5.48 -5.11 5.81
CA PHE A 62 4.39 -5.43 4.90
C PHE A 62 3.03 -4.91 5.35
N VAL A 63 2.16 -4.62 4.39
CA VAL A 63 0.81 -4.09 4.62
C VAL A 63 -0.12 -5.21 5.09
N ARG A 64 -0.87 -4.93 6.15
CA ARG A 64 -1.89 -5.83 6.73
C ARG A 64 -3.28 -5.51 6.20
N GLU A 65 -3.55 -4.25 5.98
CA GLU A 65 -4.83 -3.71 5.53
C GLU A 65 -4.56 -2.49 4.66
N LEU A 66 -5.23 -2.41 3.52
CA LEU A 66 -5.22 -1.25 2.64
C LEU A 66 -6.67 -0.81 2.44
N CYS A 67 -6.95 0.44 2.80
CA CYS A 67 -8.24 1.08 2.58
C CYS A 67 -8.07 2.18 1.52
N PHE A 68 -9.06 2.30 0.64
CA PHE A 68 -9.05 3.25 -0.46
C PHE A 68 -10.32 4.09 -0.48
N TRP A 69 -10.17 5.40 -0.62
CA TRP A 69 -11.28 6.33 -0.88
C TRP A 69 -11.04 7.04 -2.20
N GLU A 70 -11.92 6.77 -3.16
CA GLU A 70 -11.88 7.41 -4.48
C GLU A 70 -12.10 8.91 -4.36
N LEU A 71 -11.26 9.68 -5.04
CA LEU A 71 -11.42 11.13 -5.22
C LEU A 71 -11.97 11.38 -6.62
N LEU A 72 -13.03 12.19 -6.71
CA LEU A 72 -13.72 12.55 -7.96
C LEU A 72 -12.93 13.53 -8.81
#